data_AF-A0A034WRS3-F1
#
_entry.id   AF-A0A034WRS3-F1
#
_cell.length_a   1.000
_cell.length_b   1.000
_cell.length_c   1.000
_cell.angle_alpha   90.00
_cell.angle_beta   90.00
_cell.angle_gamma   90.00
#
_symmetry.space_group_name_H-M   'P 1'
#
loop_
_entity.id
_entity.type
_entity.pdbx_description
1 polymer ?
#
loop_
_entity_poly.entity_id
_entity_poly.type
_entity_poly.pdbx_seq_one_letter_code
_entity_poly.pdbx_strand_id
1 'polypeptide(L)'
;MCKTPSSRLLLRLIIDVVILIALCCVALIALPKLLPTTRRGFFCSDTTLRYPYTASLLSRVHITIAVIALPAAIMLVVEMLWAALRASHKTETTARTKRAGVQQFVFVGVNIPTFVSECYKIVGIYFFGLALVLIAARATKNFVGRLRPYFFAVCQPQL
;
A
#
# COMPACT_ATOMS: atom_id res chain seq x y z
N MET A 1 13.38 19.02 -30.16
CA MET A 1 12.09 18.30 -30.08
C MET A 1 11.26 18.87 -28.94
N CYS A 2 10.20 19.63 -29.24
CA CYS A 2 9.34 20.26 -28.23
C CYS A 2 8.31 19.21 -27.74
N LYS A 3 8.52 18.61 -26.56
CA LYS A 3 7.52 17.69 -25.96
C LYS A 3 6.37 18.52 -25.40
N THR A 4 5.14 18.22 -25.81
CA THR A 4 3.92 18.84 -25.29
C THR A 4 3.83 18.70 -23.77
N PRO A 5 3.21 19.65 -23.06
CA PRO A 5 3.10 19.62 -21.59
C PRO A 5 2.45 18.34 -21.06
N SER A 6 1.54 17.74 -21.84
CA SER A 6 0.91 16.45 -21.54
C SER A 6 1.90 15.27 -21.51
N SER A 7 2.91 15.24 -22.40
CA SER A 7 3.92 14.18 -22.41
C SER A 7 4.83 14.19 -21.18
N ARG A 8 5.08 15.37 -20.59
CA ARG A 8 5.89 15.47 -19.36
C ARG A 8 5.14 14.96 -18.13
N LEU A 9 3.83 15.22 -18.05
CA LEU A 9 2.96 14.71 -17.00
C LEU A 9 2.77 13.20 -17.11
N LEU A 10 2.53 12.71 -18.33
CA LEU A 10 2.42 11.28 -18.63
C LEU A 10 3.69 10.53 -18.23
N LEU A 11 4.86 11.10 -18.55
CA LEU A 11 6.15 10.51 -18.16
C LEU A 11 6.31 10.43 -16.64
N ARG A 12 5.95 11.48 -15.89
CA ARG A 12 6.00 11.45 -14.41
C ARG A 12 5.10 10.36 -13.84
N LEU A 13 3.88 10.26 -14.34
CA LEU A 13 2.93 9.23 -13.90
C LEU A 13 3.47 7.83 -14.15
N ILE A 14 4.04 7.58 -15.33
CA ILE A 14 4.68 6.30 -15.66
C ILE A 14 5.85 6.03 -14.70
N ILE A 15 6.70 7.02 -14.43
CA ILE A 15 7.82 6.87 -13.50
C ILE A 15 7.32 6.51 -12.10
N ASP A 16 6.32 7.21 -11.58
CA ASP A 16 5.76 6.95 -10.25
C ASP A 16 5.17 5.53 -10.15
N VAL A 17 4.44 5.08 -11.18
CA VAL A 17 3.88 3.73 -11.24
C VAL A 17 4.99 2.67 -11.31
N VAL A 18 6.02 2.90 -12.12
CA VAL A 18 7.17 2.00 -12.24
C VAL A 18 7.92 1.89 -10.90
N ILE A 19 8.14 3.01 -10.22
CA ILE A 19 8.76 3.04 -8.89
C ILE A 19 7.91 2.26 -7.89
N LEU A 20 6.59 2.47 -7.89
CA LEU A 20 5.68 1.77 -6.99
C LEU A 20 5.71 0.25 -7.22
N ILE A 21 5.65 -0.19 -8.48
CA ILE A 21 5.74 -1.61 -8.84
C ILE A 21 7.09 -2.18 -8.40
N ALA A 22 8.20 -1.47 -8.65
CA ALA A 22 9.53 -1.89 -8.24
C ALA A 22 9.63 -2.07 -6.72
N LEU A 23 9.12 -1.11 -5.94
CA LEU A 23 9.09 -1.20 -4.47
C LEU A 23 8.25 -2.39 -3.98
N CYS A 24 7.07 -2.61 -4.57
CA CYS A 24 6.24 -3.76 -4.26
C CYS A 24 6.93 -5.09 -4.59
N CYS A 25 7.59 -5.18 -5.74
CA CYS A 25 8.39 -6.36 -6.13
C CYS A 25 9.54 -6.61 -5.15
N VAL A 26 10.24 -5.55 -4.73
CA VAL A 26 11.31 -5.64 -3.73
C VAL A 26 10.76 -6.14 -2.40
N ALA A 27 9.65 -5.56 -1.93
CA ALA A 27 9.00 -5.93 -0.68
C ALA A 27 8.55 -7.40 -0.69
N LEU A 28 7.87 -7.82 -1.75
CA LEU A 28 7.17 -9.11 -1.81
C LEU A 28 8.07 -10.27 -2.22
N ILE A 29 8.99 -10.06 -3.16
CA ILE A 29 9.74 -11.12 -3.84
C ILE A 29 11.24 -11.05 -3.52
N ALA A 30 11.86 -9.87 -3.66
CA ALA A 30 13.31 -9.77 -3.54
C ALA A 30 13.79 -9.96 -2.10
N LEU A 31 13.19 -9.26 -1.12
CA LEU A 31 13.55 -9.36 0.30
C LEU A 31 13.59 -10.80 0.85
N PRO A 32 12.55 -11.64 0.68
CA PRO A 32 12.58 -13.00 1.21
C PRO A 32 13.60 -13.92 0.51
N LYS A 33 14.02 -13.61 -0.72
CA LYS A 33 15.02 -14.40 -1.46
C LYS A 33 16.45 -13.95 -1.18
N LEU A 34 16.69 -12.64 -1.06
CA LEU A 34 18.04 -12.07 -0.92
C LEU A 34 18.52 -12.02 0.53
N LEU A 35 17.63 -11.85 1.50
CA LEU A 35 18.02 -11.68 2.90
C LEU A 35 17.78 -13.00 3.65
N PRO A 36 18.83 -13.80 3.92
CA PRO A 36 18.69 -14.95 4.80
C PRO A 36 18.24 -14.47 6.18
N THR A 37 17.34 -15.22 6.80
CA THR A 37 16.89 -14.93 8.16
C THR A 37 18.05 -15.16 9.12
N THR A 38 18.39 -14.16 9.94
CA THR A 38 19.37 -14.30 11.01
C THR A 38 18.95 -15.45 11.92
N ARG A 39 19.76 -16.52 11.99
CA ARG A 39 19.51 -17.63 12.90
C ARG A 39 19.97 -17.21 14.30
N ARG A 40 19.06 -17.28 15.27
CA ARG A 40 19.38 -17.12 16.69
C ARG A 40 19.22 -18.47 17.40
N GLY A 41 20.06 -18.70 18.40
CA GLY A 41 19.90 -19.82 19.33
C GLY A 41 18.69 -19.63 20.25
N PHE A 42 18.33 -20.70 20.96
CA PHE A 42 17.31 -20.71 21.99
C PHE A 42 17.85 -21.40 23.24
N PHE A 43 17.28 -21.10 24.41
CA PHE A 43 17.64 -21.76 25.66
C PHE A 43 16.66 -22.91 25.95
N CYS A 44 17.16 -24.04 26.46
CA CYS A 44 16.33 -25.21 26.75
C CYS A 44 15.27 -24.93 27.84
N SER A 45 15.55 -24.00 28.75
CA SER A 45 14.65 -23.57 29.83
C SER A 45 13.64 -22.49 29.43
N ASP A 46 13.63 -22.05 28.16
CA ASP A 46 12.73 -20.97 27.72
C ASP A 46 11.29 -21.48 27.54
N THR A 47 10.40 -21.05 28.43
CA THR A 47 8.97 -21.38 28.39
C THR A 47 8.20 -20.54 27.37
N THR A 48 8.74 -19.41 26.91
CA THR A 48 8.06 -18.51 25.96
C THR A 48 7.91 -19.09 24.55
N LEU A 49 8.64 -20.18 24.26
CA LEU A 49 8.63 -20.90 22.98
C LEU A 49 7.80 -22.20 23.00
N ARG A 50 7.11 -22.50 24.12
CA ARG A 50 6.34 -23.73 24.35
C ARG A 50 4.83 -23.56 24.22
N TYR A 51 4.36 -22.48 23.60
CA TYR A 51 2.91 -22.31 23.38
C TYR A 51 2.38 -23.36 22.39
N PRO A 52 1.17 -23.90 22.61
CA PRO A 52 0.57 -24.87 21.70
C PRO A 52 0.32 -24.22 20.32
N TYR A 53 0.55 -25.00 19.26
CA TYR A 53 0.22 -24.56 17.90
C TYR A 53 -1.29 -24.62 17.69
N THR A 54 -1.91 -23.47 17.45
CA THR A 54 -3.30 -23.37 17.01
C THR A 54 -3.35 -23.06 15.53
N ALA A 55 -4.12 -23.85 14.77
CA ALA A 55 -4.33 -23.60 13.35
C ALA A 55 -5.08 -22.28 13.15
N SER A 56 -4.53 -21.39 12.33
CA SER A 56 -5.14 -20.09 12.05
C SER A 56 -6.29 -20.26 11.05
N LEU A 57 -7.52 -19.87 11.43
CA LEU A 57 -8.66 -19.79 10.52
C LEU A 57 -8.43 -18.79 9.37
N LEU A 58 -7.66 -17.72 9.61
CA LEU A 58 -7.28 -16.74 8.57
C LEU A 58 -5.89 -17.03 8.01
N SER A 59 -5.83 -17.46 6.75
CA SER A 59 -4.56 -17.55 6.00
C SER A 59 -3.93 -16.16 5.79
N ARG A 60 -2.59 -16.14 5.60
CA ARG A 60 -1.79 -14.93 5.33
C ARG A 60 -2.31 -14.12 4.15
N VAL A 61 -2.91 -14.79 3.16
CA VAL A 61 -3.48 -14.15 1.97
C VAL A 61 -4.68 -13.29 2.35
N HIS A 62 -5.61 -13.80 3.17
CA HIS A 62 -6.78 -13.06 3.62
C HIS A 62 -6.40 -11.78 4.37
N ILE A 63 -5.43 -11.88 5.27
CA ILE A 63 -4.93 -10.73 6.04
C ILE A 63 -4.29 -9.70 5.09
N THR A 64 -3.53 -10.16 4.10
CA THR A 64 -2.87 -9.27 3.13
C THR A 64 -3.89 -8.54 2.26
N ILE A 65 -4.90 -9.26 1.76
CA ILE A 65 -5.99 -8.67 0.97
C ILE A 65 -6.77 -7.67 1.83
N ALA A 66 -7.11 -8.02 3.07
CA ALA A 66 -7.83 -7.12 3.98
C ALA A 66 -7.05 -5.82 4.22
N VAL A 67 -5.74 -5.90 4.45
CA VAL A 67 -4.89 -4.71 4.65
C VAL A 67 -4.85 -3.81 3.42
N ILE A 68 -4.91 -4.36 2.20
CA ILE A 68 -4.87 -3.58 0.96
C ILE A 68 -6.25 -3.04 0.59
N ALA A 69 -7.25 -3.92 0.54
CA ALA A 69 -8.56 -3.61 -0.04
C ALA A 69 -9.41 -2.75 0.90
N LEU A 70 -9.38 -3.01 2.21
CA LEU A 70 -10.25 -2.30 3.16
C LEU A 70 -9.90 -0.80 3.25
N PRO A 71 -8.64 -0.38 3.45
CA PRO A 71 -8.32 1.05 3.53
C PRO A 71 -8.49 1.74 2.18
N ALA A 72 -8.15 1.08 1.07
CA ALA A 72 -8.36 1.62 -0.28
C ALA A 72 -9.85 1.88 -0.55
N ALA A 73 -10.74 0.94 -0.19
CA ALA A 73 -12.18 1.13 -0.32
C ALA A 73 -12.70 2.29 0.53
N ILE A 74 -12.24 2.39 1.80
CA ILE A 74 -12.63 3.49 2.69
C ILE A 74 -12.19 4.84 2.11
N MET A 75 -10.94 4.96 1.65
CA MET A 75 -10.45 6.21 1.04
C MET A 75 -11.26 6.59 -0.20
N LEU A 76 -11.61 5.63 -1.05
CA LEU A 76 -12.45 5.88 -2.22
C LEU A 76 -13.86 6.35 -1.82
N VAL A 77 -14.50 5.69 -0.85
CA VAL A 77 -15.83 6.08 -0.35
C VAL A 77 -15.81 7.48 0.24
N VAL A 78 -14.79 7.82 1.03
CA VAL A 78 -14.62 9.15 1.63
C VAL A 78 -14.48 10.21 0.54
N GLU A 79 -13.62 9.99 -0.46
CA GLU A 79 -13.47 10.94 -1.58
C GLU A 79 -14.74 11.08 -2.40
N MET A 80 -15.48 9.98 -2.63
CA MET A 80 -16.77 10.01 -3.34
C MET A 80 -17.78 10.86 -2.59
N LEU A 81 -17.89 10.66 -1.27
CA LEU A 81 -18.77 11.44 -0.42
C LEU A 81 -18.38 12.93 -0.42
N TRP A 82 -17.10 13.24 -0.30
CA TRP A 82 -16.59 14.62 -0.35
C TRP A 82 -16.83 15.28 -1.71
N ALA A 83 -16.74 14.55 -2.81
CA ALA A 83 -17.07 15.05 -4.14
C ALA A 83 -18.57 15.34 -4.27
N ALA A 84 -19.44 14.46 -3.76
CA ALA A 84 -20.89 14.65 -3.78
C ALA A 84 -21.34 15.86 -2.95
N LEU A 85 -20.79 16.03 -1.73
CA LEU A 85 -21.08 17.19 -0.88
C LEU A 85 -20.67 18.52 -1.53
N ARG A 86 -19.49 18.56 -2.16
CA ARG A 86 -19.01 19.75 -2.92
C ARG A 86 -19.88 20.07 -4.13
N ALA A 87 -20.46 19.05 -4.78
CA ALA A 87 -21.40 19.25 -5.88
C ALA A 87 -22.72 19.87 -5.40
N SER A 88 -23.24 19.42 -4.26
CA SER A 88 -24.49 19.97 -3.66
C SER A 88 -24.36 21.44 -3.30
N HIS A 89 -23.19 21.88 -2.80
CA HIS A 89 -22.96 23.28 -2.41
C HIS A 89 -22.77 24.24 -3.61
N LYS A 90 -22.60 23.72 -4.83
CA LYS A 90 -22.45 24.53 -6.05
C LYS A 90 -23.77 25.04 -6.64
N THR A 91 -24.90 24.44 -6.25
CA THR A 91 -26.21 24.74 -6.85
C THR A 91 -26.74 26.13 -6.48
N GLU A 92 -26.36 26.71 -5.33
CA GLU A 92 -26.83 28.04 -4.89
C GLU A 92 -26.00 29.23 -5.40
N THR A 93 -24.84 29.01 -6.05
CA THR A 93 -23.92 30.11 -6.48
C THR A 93 -23.61 30.09 -7.98
N THR A 94 -24.57 29.67 -8.80
CA THR A 94 -24.43 29.41 -10.25
C THR A 94 -24.28 30.66 -11.16
N ALA A 95 -23.80 31.80 -10.65
CA ALA A 95 -23.62 33.01 -11.50
C ALA A 95 -22.23 33.68 -11.44
N ARG A 96 -21.45 33.59 -10.35
CA ARG A 96 -20.24 34.44 -10.21
C ARG A 96 -18.87 33.75 -10.36
N THR A 97 -18.78 32.42 -10.25
CA THR A 97 -17.48 31.74 -10.07
C THR A 97 -17.17 30.69 -11.15
N LYS A 98 -17.59 30.92 -12.41
CA LYS A 98 -17.04 30.18 -13.57
C LYS A 98 -15.53 30.42 -13.81
N ARG A 99 -14.86 31.25 -13.00
CA ARG A 99 -13.46 31.67 -13.18
C ARG A 99 -12.45 31.17 -12.13
N ALA A 100 -12.85 30.52 -11.04
CA ALA A 100 -11.90 30.07 -10.03
C ALA A 100 -11.49 28.60 -10.23
N GLY A 101 -10.56 28.38 -11.16
CA GLY A 101 -9.44 27.45 -10.96
C GLY A 101 -9.71 25.98 -10.64
N VAL A 102 -10.74 25.35 -11.22
CA VAL A 102 -10.76 23.88 -11.28
C VAL A 102 -9.83 23.47 -12.41
N GLN A 103 -8.59 23.09 -12.10
CA GLN A 103 -7.62 22.58 -13.06
C GLN A 103 -8.20 21.32 -13.76
N GLN A 104 -8.83 21.51 -14.92
CA GLN A 104 -9.14 20.42 -15.84
C GLN A 104 -7.81 19.89 -16.39
N PHE A 105 -7.33 18.79 -15.80
CA PHE A 105 -6.24 18.02 -16.39
C PHE A 105 -6.78 17.29 -17.62
N VAL A 106 -6.62 17.90 -18.80
CA VAL A 106 -6.97 17.28 -20.09
C VAL A 106 -5.91 16.24 -20.42
N PHE A 107 -6.23 14.97 -20.21
CA PHE A 107 -5.39 13.85 -20.59
C PHE A 107 -5.91 13.28 -21.91
N VAL A 108 -5.16 13.51 -23.00
CA VAL A 108 -5.37 12.84 -24.30
C VAL A 108 -6.80 13.00 -24.85
N GLY A 109 -7.34 14.23 -24.86
CA GLY A 109 -8.65 14.52 -25.48
C GLY A 109 -9.88 13.94 -24.76
N VAL A 110 -9.70 13.23 -23.64
CA VAL A 110 -10.78 12.74 -22.78
C VAL A 110 -10.85 13.62 -21.53
N ASN A 111 -12.03 14.19 -21.24
CA ASN A 111 -12.24 15.04 -20.08
C ASN A 111 -12.29 14.17 -18.81
N ILE A 112 -11.13 13.97 -18.14
CA ILE A 112 -11.07 13.22 -16.89
C ILE A 112 -11.77 14.06 -15.80
N PRO A 113 -12.83 13.54 -15.14
CA PRO A 113 -13.45 14.24 -14.03
C PRO A 113 -12.40 14.41 -12.91
N THR A 114 -12.35 15.60 -12.31
CA THR A 114 -11.37 15.93 -11.26
C THR A 114 -11.33 14.94 -10.10
N PHE A 115 -12.46 14.29 -9.83
CA PHE A 115 -12.61 13.19 -8.89
C PHE A 115 -11.62 12.02 -9.13
N VAL A 116 -11.40 11.62 -10.38
CA VAL A 116 -10.50 10.50 -10.73
C VAL A 116 -9.04 10.85 -10.46
N SER A 117 -8.65 12.11 -10.70
CA SER A 117 -7.30 12.59 -10.41
C SER A 117 -7.00 12.59 -8.91
N GLU A 118 -7.94 13.03 -8.09
CA GLU A 118 -7.79 13.02 -6.63
C GLU A 118 -7.77 11.59 -6.06
N CYS A 119 -8.62 10.69 -6.58
CA CYS A 119 -8.57 9.27 -6.22
C CYS A 119 -7.22 8.63 -6.56
N TYR A 120 -6.67 8.94 -7.73
CA TYR A 120 -5.36 8.42 -8.13
C TYR A 120 -4.26 8.89 -7.17
N LYS A 121 -4.27 10.16 -6.76
CA LYS A 121 -3.28 10.71 -5.82
C LYS A 121 -3.36 10.05 -4.45
N ILE A 122 -4.55 9.98 -3.85
CA ILE A 122 -4.71 9.44 -2.49
C ILE A 122 -4.36 7.95 -2.44
N VAL A 123 -4.84 7.17 -3.43
CA VAL A 123 -4.56 5.74 -3.52
C VAL A 123 -3.08 5.49 -3.81
N GLY A 124 -2.46 6.29 -4.69
CA GLY A 124 -1.04 6.21 -5.00
C GLY A 124 -0.15 6.44 -3.78
N ILE A 125 -0.41 7.49 -3.00
CA ILE A 125 0.35 7.78 -1.77
C ILE A 125 0.20 6.65 -0.75
N TYR A 126 -1.02 6.12 -0.59
CA TYR A 126 -1.27 5.00 0.31
C TYR A 126 -0.47 3.75 -0.06
N PHE A 127 -0.50 3.33 -1.33
CA PHE A 127 0.26 2.16 -1.77
C PHE A 127 1.77 2.35 -1.62
N PHE A 128 2.27 3.56 -1.88
CA PHE A 128 3.68 3.89 -1.69
C PHE A 128 4.09 3.74 -0.22
N GLY A 129 3.32 4.33 0.70
CA GLY A 129 3.54 4.17 2.14
C GLY A 129 3.46 2.71 2.59
N LEU A 130 2.47 1.98 2.09
CA LEU A 130 2.32 0.55 2.39
C LEU A 130 3.54 -0.26 1.93
N ALA A 131 4.04 0.00 0.72
CA ALA A 131 5.23 -0.67 0.20
C ALA A 131 6.46 -0.42 1.08
N LEU A 132 6.70 0.83 1.49
CA LEU A 132 7.80 1.17 2.40
C LEU A 132 7.68 0.47 3.75
N VAL A 133 6.49 0.48 4.35
CA VAL A 133 6.23 -0.22 5.63
C VAL A 133 6.45 -1.72 5.50
N LEU A 134 6.02 -2.33 4.38
CA LEU A 134 6.23 -3.76 4.13
C LEU A 134 7.71 -4.10 3.97
N ILE A 135 8.48 -3.27 3.27
CA ILE A 135 9.94 -3.43 3.14
C ILE A 135 10.58 -3.37 4.53
N ALA A 136 10.30 -2.31 5.30
CA ALA A 136 10.84 -2.13 6.64
C ALA A 136 10.48 -3.30 7.57
N ALA A 137 9.21 -3.68 7.63
CA ALA A 137 8.75 -4.75 8.50
C ALA A 137 9.36 -6.11 8.15
N ARG A 138 9.54 -6.41 6.86
CA ARG A 138 10.17 -7.66 6.40
C ARG A 138 11.67 -7.64 6.65
N ALA A 139 12.34 -6.54 6.35
CA ALA A 139 13.76 -6.36 6.65
C ALA A 139 14.00 -6.58 8.15
N THR A 140 13.27 -5.89 9.02
CA THR A 140 13.38 -6.02 10.47
C THR A 140 13.11 -7.46 10.93
N LYS A 141 12.12 -8.16 10.37
CA LYS A 141 11.89 -9.58 10.71
C LYS A 141 13.07 -10.47 10.34
N ASN A 142 13.67 -10.26 9.17
CA ASN A 142 14.82 -11.03 8.72
C ASN A 142 16.07 -10.71 9.55
N PHE A 143 16.30 -9.45 9.90
CA PHE A 143 17.42 -9.02 10.74
C PHE A 143 17.29 -9.50 12.19
N VAL A 144 16.12 -9.35 12.80
CA VAL A 144 15.88 -9.74 14.20
C VAL A 144 15.89 -11.26 14.35
N GLY A 145 15.22 -12.00 13.44
CA GLY A 145 15.26 -13.46 13.44
C GLY A 145 14.64 -14.13 14.67
N ARG A 146 13.69 -13.47 15.35
CA ARG A 146 13.06 -14.01 16.57
C ARG A 146 12.20 -15.24 16.25
N LEU A 147 12.35 -16.27 17.06
CA LEU A 147 11.55 -17.50 16.97
C LEU A 147 10.07 -17.24 17.32
N ARG A 148 9.18 -18.07 16.77
CA ARG A 148 7.74 -18.01 17.07
C ARG A 148 7.46 -18.70 18.42
N PRO A 149 6.47 -18.23 19.20
CA PRO A 149 6.14 -18.82 20.50
C PRO A 149 5.73 -20.30 20.50
N TYR A 150 5.39 -20.87 19.34
CA TYR A 150 5.04 -22.29 19.16
C TYR A 150 6.16 -23.10 18.51
N PHE A 151 7.40 -22.60 18.55
CA PHE A 151 8.55 -23.20 17.87
C PHE A 151 8.76 -24.67 18.25
N PHE A 152 8.71 -25.01 19.54
CA PHE A 152 8.90 -26.40 19.99
C PHE A 152 7.80 -27.34 19.49
N ALA A 153 6.56 -26.87 19.35
CA ALA A 153 5.44 -27.66 18.86
C ALA A 153 5.56 -28.01 17.37
N VAL A 154 6.23 -27.18 16.57
CA VAL A 154 6.32 -27.36 15.10
C VAL A 154 7.66 -27.95 14.66
N CYS A 155 8.78 -27.45 15.21
CA CYS A 155 10.11 -27.82 14.73
C CYS A 155 10.73 -29.00 15.47
N GLN A 156 10.22 -29.38 16.65
CA GLN A 156 10.69 -30.51 17.46
C GLN A 156 12.22 -30.71 17.43
N PRO A 157 13.02 -29.70 17.85
CA PRO A 157 14.47 -29.83 17.84
C PRO A 157 14.89 -30.96 18.78
N GLN A 158 15.87 -31.76 18.35
CA GLN A 158 16.51 -32.74 19.24
C GLN A 158 17.36 -31.98 20.27
N LEU A 159 17.14 -32.29 21.54
CA LEU A 159 17.83 -31.71 22.69
C LEU A 159 19.10 -32.49 23.00
#